data_AF-A0A8C8RBK3-F1
#
_entry.id   AF-A0A8C8RBK3-F1
#
_cell.length_a   1.000
_cell.length_b   1.000
_cell.length_c   1.000
_cell.angle_alpha   90.00
_cell.angle_beta   90.00
_cell.angle_gamma   90.00
#
_symmetry.space_group_name_H-M   'P 1'
#
loop_
_entity.id
_entity.type
_entity.pdbx_description
1 polymer ?
#
loop_
_entity_poly.entity_id
_entity_poly.type
_entity_poly.pdbx_seq_one_letter_code
_entity_poly.pdbx_strand_id
1 'polypeptide(L)'
;INFSLDLRSLTLASHSDKSLSLQGNAYHGLLVAINPQVPEDQRLLANIREMITEASFYLFNATQRRVYFQNIKILIPATWKANNYGKPQHETYEKAEVIVAAPFWKHGDEPYTLQYGECGNMGKYIHFTPNFLVNDYLIDVYGSRGRAFVHEWAHLRWGVFDEYDNERPFYITGQNQVKVTRYLIILLFLISVLMDFRKMGLGIRKTNKQTYLPVKLEHFI
;
A
#
# COMPACT_ATOMS: atom_id res chain seq x y z
N ILE A 1 6.73 2.22 -17.71
CA ILE A 1 7.27 1.25 -16.74
C ILE A 1 6.68 -0.10 -17.13
N ASN A 2 7.50 -1.04 -17.62
CA ASN A 2 6.98 -2.34 -18.07
C ASN A 2 6.99 -3.31 -16.91
N PHE A 3 5.83 -3.86 -16.58
CA PHE A 3 5.67 -4.84 -15.50
C PHE A 3 6.10 -6.23 -15.96
N SER A 4 6.95 -6.88 -15.17
CA SER A 4 7.24 -8.31 -15.30
C SER A 4 6.43 -9.06 -14.25
N LEU A 5 5.66 -10.05 -14.70
CA LEU A 5 4.78 -10.89 -13.89
C LEU A 5 5.27 -12.33 -13.96
N ASP A 6 5.26 -13.00 -12.82
CA ASP A 6 5.77 -14.36 -12.68
C ASP A 6 4.69 -15.29 -12.10
N LEU A 7 4.37 -16.36 -12.83
CA LEU A 7 3.31 -17.33 -12.56
C LEU A 7 3.88 -18.75 -12.80
N ARG A 8 4.62 -19.33 -11.83
CA ARG A 8 5.56 -20.48 -12.05
C ARG A 8 5.01 -21.89 -11.80
N SER A 9 4.69 -22.68 -12.83
CA SER A 9 4.48 -24.14 -12.65
C SER A 9 5.69 -24.83 -11.97
N LEU A 10 5.49 -25.98 -11.29
CA LEU A 10 6.58 -26.77 -10.69
C LEU A 10 7.57 -27.22 -11.78
N THR A 11 8.75 -26.60 -11.81
CA THR A 11 10.00 -27.19 -12.32
C THR A 11 11.18 -26.58 -11.57
N LEU A 12 12.22 -27.39 -11.34
CA LEU A 12 13.40 -26.97 -10.57
C LEU A 12 14.32 -26.08 -11.43
N ALA A 13 14.35 -24.79 -11.10
CA ALA A 13 15.42 -23.87 -11.50
C ALA A 13 15.71 -22.91 -10.34
N SER A 14 16.95 -22.89 -9.86
CA SER A 14 17.35 -22.02 -8.75
C SER A 14 17.51 -20.58 -9.25
N HIS A 15 16.64 -19.69 -8.78
CA HIS A 15 16.81 -18.25 -8.91
C HIS A 15 16.70 -17.64 -7.51
N SER A 16 17.61 -16.73 -7.15
CA SER A 16 17.71 -16.13 -5.81
C SER A 16 16.35 -15.55 -5.36
N ASP A 17 15.67 -16.25 -4.47
CA ASP A 17 14.30 -15.94 -4.10
C ASP A 17 14.25 -14.81 -3.05
N LYS A 18 14.34 -13.57 -3.52
CA LYS A 18 14.38 -12.39 -2.64
C LYS A 18 12.98 -12.05 -2.13
N SER A 19 12.86 -11.97 -0.81
CA SER A 19 11.79 -11.26 -0.10
C SER A 19 11.73 -9.79 -0.54
N LEU A 20 10.63 -9.10 -0.20
CA LEU A 20 10.43 -7.68 -0.53
C LEU A 20 11.67 -6.84 -0.23
N SER A 21 12.20 -6.21 -1.26
CA SER A 21 13.43 -5.43 -1.21
C SER A 21 13.35 -4.19 -2.08
N LEU A 22 14.02 -3.12 -1.66
CA LEU A 22 14.18 -1.89 -2.45
C LEU A 22 15.60 -1.91 -3.04
N GLN A 23 15.73 -2.10 -4.34
CA GLN A 23 17.01 -2.17 -5.05
C GLN A 23 16.98 -1.17 -6.21
N GLY A 24 17.98 -0.28 -6.30
CA GLY A 24 18.07 0.67 -7.41
C GLY A 24 16.77 1.45 -7.68
N ASN A 25 16.14 1.97 -6.63
CA ASN A 25 14.85 2.68 -6.67
C ASN A 25 13.60 1.84 -7.01
N ALA A 26 13.73 0.54 -7.23
CA ALA A 26 12.60 -0.36 -7.49
C ALA A 26 12.26 -1.24 -6.28
N TYR A 27 10.99 -1.34 -5.93
CA TYR A 27 10.48 -2.42 -5.08
C TYR A 27 10.39 -3.71 -5.90
N HIS A 28 11.05 -4.75 -5.39
CA HIS A 28 11.05 -6.10 -5.93
C HIS A 28 10.50 -7.09 -4.92
N GLY A 29 9.78 -8.10 -5.40
CA GLY A 29 9.31 -9.22 -4.59
C GLY A 29 8.06 -8.91 -3.76
N LEU A 30 7.30 -7.87 -4.14
CA LEU A 30 6.00 -7.56 -3.52
C LEU A 30 5.07 -8.77 -3.63
N LEU A 31 4.65 -9.30 -2.49
CA LEU A 31 3.85 -10.52 -2.43
C LEU A 31 2.38 -10.18 -2.12
N VAL A 32 1.51 -10.48 -3.08
CA VAL A 32 0.05 -10.43 -2.94
C VAL A 32 -0.46 -11.85 -2.72
N ALA A 33 -1.29 -12.09 -1.70
CA ALA A 33 -1.85 -13.40 -1.43
C ALA A 33 -3.38 -13.40 -1.37
N ILE A 34 -4.00 -14.21 -2.23
CA ILE A 34 -5.45 -14.40 -2.23
C ILE A 34 -5.79 -15.51 -1.23
N ASN A 35 -6.80 -15.28 -0.40
CA ASN A 35 -7.26 -16.26 0.59
C ASN A 35 -8.03 -17.40 -0.11
N PRO A 36 -7.86 -18.69 0.28
CA PRO A 36 -8.59 -19.81 -0.33
C PRO A 36 -10.12 -19.76 -0.25
N GLN A 37 -10.69 -18.95 0.62
CA GLN A 37 -12.15 -18.71 0.70
C GLN A 37 -12.65 -17.67 -0.31
N VAL A 38 -11.76 -16.97 -1.03
CA VAL A 38 -12.16 -16.05 -2.11
C VAL A 38 -12.49 -16.87 -3.37
N PRO A 39 -13.70 -16.74 -3.93
CA PRO A 39 -14.07 -17.43 -5.17
C PRO A 39 -13.26 -16.90 -6.37
N GLU A 40 -13.06 -17.75 -7.38
CA GLU A 40 -12.36 -17.39 -8.61
C GLU A 40 -13.18 -16.38 -9.44
N ASP A 41 -12.63 -15.18 -9.65
CA ASP A 41 -13.13 -14.17 -10.59
C ASP A 41 -12.00 -13.82 -11.58
N GLN A 42 -12.29 -13.93 -12.87
CA GLN A 42 -11.35 -13.67 -13.96
C GLN A 42 -10.83 -12.22 -13.95
N ARG A 43 -11.61 -11.27 -13.43
CA ARG A 43 -11.25 -9.86 -13.31
C ARG A 43 -10.27 -9.60 -12.18
N LEU A 44 -10.29 -10.40 -11.11
CA LEU A 44 -9.54 -10.11 -9.88
C LEU A 44 -8.03 -9.99 -10.14
N LEU A 45 -7.46 -10.91 -10.93
CA LEU A 45 -6.03 -10.89 -11.27
C LEU A 45 -5.64 -9.76 -12.23
N ALA A 46 -6.56 -9.33 -13.10
CA ALA A 46 -6.37 -8.17 -13.96
C ALA A 46 -6.39 -6.87 -13.12
N ASN A 47 -7.39 -6.73 -12.26
CA ASN A 47 -7.58 -5.53 -11.45
C ASN A 47 -6.47 -5.35 -10.39
N ILE A 48 -5.95 -6.44 -9.79
CA ILE A 48 -4.75 -6.38 -8.92
C ILE A 48 -3.52 -5.87 -9.71
N ARG A 49 -3.33 -6.35 -10.94
CA ARG A 49 -2.23 -5.93 -11.82
C ARG A 49 -2.36 -4.47 -12.22
N GLU A 50 -3.54 -4.02 -12.61
CA GLU A 50 -3.81 -2.62 -12.98
C GLU A 50 -3.63 -1.69 -11.77
N MET A 51 -4.18 -2.05 -10.61
CA MET A 51 -4.00 -1.33 -9.35
C MET A 51 -2.52 -1.10 -9.04
N ILE A 52 -1.69 -2.15 -9.07
CA ILE A 52 -0.26 -2.00 -8.75
C ILE A 52 0.51 -1.30 -9.88
N THR A 53 0.06 -1.42 -11.14
CA THR A 53 0.63 -0.67 -12.27
C THR A 53 0.39 0.84 -12.11
N GLU A 54 -0.84 1.23 -11.79
CA GLU A 54 -1.20 2.61 -11.49
C GLU A 54 -0.46 3.10 -10.24
N ALA A 55 -0.45 2.32 -9.16
CA ALA A 55 0.27 2.64 -7.92
C ALA A 55 1.75 2.91 -8.16
N SER A 56 2.39 2.10 -9.02
CA SER A 56 3.79 2.27 -9.40
C SER A 56 4.05 3.58 -10.14
N PHE A 57 3.18 3.94 -11.08
CA PHE A 57 3.25 5.22 -11.77
C PHE A 57 2.97 6.41 -10.83
N TYR A 58 1.96 6.30 -9.97
CA TYR A 58 1.59 7.34 -9.01
C TYR A 58 2.69 7.57 -7.97
N LEU A 59 3.21 6.51 -7.36
CA LEU A 59 4.34 6.56 -6.42
C LEU A 59 5.61 7.11 -7.09
N PHE A 60 5.90 6.72 -8.33
CA PHE A 60 7.04 7.25 -9.08
C PHE A 60 6.96 8.76 -9.25
N ASN A 61 5.79 9.29 -9.64
CA ASN A 61 5.62 10.73 -9.80
C ASN A 61 5.62 11.46 -8.45
N ALA A 62 4.91 10.93 -7.45
CA ALA A 62 4.84 11.51 -6.10
C ALA A 62 6.21 11.57 -5.40
N THR A 63 7.10 10.61 -5.67
CA THR A 63 8.45 10.55 -5.09
C THR A 63 9.50 11.32 -5.90
N GLN A 64 9.11 12.22 -6.80
CA GLN A 64 10.04 12.91 -7.72
C GLN A 64 10.89 11.94 -8.56
N ARG A 65 10.27 10.89 -9.11
CA ARG A 65 10.88 9.84 -9.93
C ARG A 65 11.89 8.95 -9.16
N ARG A 66 11.70 8.78 -7.85
CA ARG A 66 12.65 8.04 -6.98
C ARG A 66 12.23 6.64 -6.56
N VAL A 67 10.94 6.27 -6.54
CA VAL A 67 10.52 4.91 -6.12
C VAL A 67 9.32 4.41 -6.90
N TYR A 68 9.34 3.13 -7.29
CA TYR A 68 8.26 2.47 -8.04
C TYR A 68 8.22 0.96 -7.75
N PHE A 69 7.13 0.28 -8.11
CA PHE A 69 7.04 -1.19 -8.06
C PHE A 69 7.44 -1.78 -9.41
N GLN A 70 8.34 -2.78 -9.41
CA GLN A 70 8.88 -3.36 -10.66
C GLN A 70 8.43 -4.80 -10.91
N ASN A 71 8.50 -5.68 -9.91
CA ASN A 71 7.97 -7.04 -10.01
C ASN A 71 7.13 -7.40 -8.79
N ILE A 72 6.08 -8.17 -9.06
CA ILE A 72 5.11 -8.63 -8.07
C ILE A 72 4.94 -10.14 -8.21
N LYS A 73 4.59 -10.80 -7.11
CA LYS A 73 4.20 -12.20 -7.08
C LYS A 73 2.78 -12.29 -6.53
N ILE A 74 1.95 -13.13 -7.14
CA ILE A 74 0.57 -13.35 -6.68
C ILE A 74 0.43 -14.83 -6.29
N LEU A 75 0.14 -15.10 -5.01
CA LEU A 75 -0.25 -16.42 -4.55
C LEU A 75 -1.71 -16.66 -4.93
N ILE A 76 -1.90 -17.56 -5.89
CA ILE A 76 -3.20 -18.08 -6.31
C ILE A 76 -3.62 -19.21 -5.36
N PRO A 77 -4.87 -19.28 -4.89
CA PRO A 77 -5.29 -20.33 -3.99
C PRO A 77 -5.45 -21.67 -4.71
N ALA A 78 -5.16 -22.78 -4.02
CA ALA A 78 -5.36 -24.13 -4.55
C ALA A 78 -6.85 -24.52 -4.75
N THR A 79 -7.79 -23.69 -4.28
CA THR A 79 -9.23 -23.84 -4.51
C THR A 79 -9.70 -23.32 -5.87
N TRP A 80 -8.88 -22.53 -6.56
CA TRP A 80 -9.16 -22.04 -7.91
C TRP A 80 -8.82 -23.10 -8.97
N LYS A 81 -9.43 -23.00 -10.15
CA LYS A 81 -9.13 -23.91 -11.26
C LYS A 81 -7.67 -23.76 -11.70
N ALA A 82 -7.01 -24.89 -11.93
CA ALA A 82 -5.59 -24.93 -12.22
C ALA A 82 -5.28 -24.41 -13.63
N ASN A 83 -4.95 -23.12 -13.76
CA ASN A 83 -4.52 -22.50 -15.02
C ASN A 83 -2.99 -22.40 -15.10
N ASN A 84 -2.28 -23.54 -15.22
CA ASN A 84 -0.81 -23.62 -15.40
C ASN A 84 0.04 -22.76 -14.43
N TYR A 85 -0.46 -22.54 -13.21
CA TYR A 85 0.10 -21.59 -12.23
C TYR A 85 1.31 -22.09 -11.45
N GLY A 86 1.98 -21.10 -10.86
CA GLY A 86 2.59 -21.11 -9.52
C GLY A 86 2.44 -22.39 -8.68
N LYS A 87 3.51 -23.17 -8.56
CA LYS A 87 3.85 -23.82 -7.30
C LYS A 87 4.84 -22.89 -6.59
N PRO A 88 4.44 -22.24 -5.47
CA PRO A 88 5.33 -21.42 -4.66
C PRO A 88 6.56 -22.21 -4.21
N GLN A 89 7.70 -21.54 -4.09
CA GLN A 89 8.92 -22.14 -3.55
C GLN A 89 9.08 -21.79 -2.07
N HIS A 90 8.99 -20.50 -1.74
CA HIS A 90 9.19 -19.98 -0.37
C HIS A 90 8.14 -18.94 0.06
N GLU A 91 7.26 -18.56 -0.86
CA GLU A 91 6.16 -17.63 -0.66
C GLU A 91 5.01 -18.28 0.11
N THR A 92 4.55 -17.62 1.18
CA THR A 92 3.48 -18.09 2.06
C THR A 92 2.51 -16.96 2.38
N TYR A 93 1.25 -17.27 2.70
CA TYR A 93 0.20 -16.28 2.96
C TYR A 93 0.59 -15.31 4.10
N GLU A 94 1.24 -15.84 5.14
CA GLU A 94 1.66 -15.12 6.35
C GLU A 94 2.84 -14.16 6.12
N LYS A 95 3.51 -14.24 4.96
CA LYS A 95 4.61 -13.35 4.55
C LYS A 95 4.18 -12.32 3.51
N ALA A 96 2.92 -12.33 3.09
CA ALA A 96 2.43 -11.42 2.07
C ALA A 96 2.25 -10.00 2.63
N GLU A 97 2.78 -9.00 1.93
CA GLU A 97 2.55 -7.60 2.28
C GLU A 97 1.14 -7.13 1.92
N VAL A 98 0.46 -7.84 1.02
CA VAL A 98 -0.90 -7.55 0.59
C VAL A 98 -1.70 -8.84 0.62
N ILE A 99 -2.84 -8.84 1.32
CA ILE A 99 -3.78 -9.95 1.32
C ILE A 99 -5.11 -9.56 0.69
N VAL A 100 -5.70 -10.49 -0.06
CA VAL A 100 -7.04 -10.38 -0.62
C VAL A 100 -7.93 -11.41 0.07
N ALA A 101 -8.88 -10.95 0.88
CA ALA A 101 -9.70 -11.82 1.74
C ALA A 101 -11.12 -11.27 1.92
N ALA A 102 -11.97 -12.04 2.61
CA ALA A 102 -13.33 -11.62 2.94
C ALA A 102 -13.34 -10.33 3.80
N PRO A 103 -14.38 -9.48 3.68
CA PRO A 103 -14.52 -8.26 4.48
C PRO A 103 -14.43 -8.56 5.97
N PHE A 104 -13.68 -7.74 6.71
CA PHE A 104 -13.70 -7.78 8.18
C PHE A 104 -14.85 -6.92 8.71
N TRP A 105 -15.56 -7.38 9.72
CA TRP A 105 -16.83 -6.78 10.19
C TRP A 105 -16.74 -5.29 10.58
N LYS A 106 -15.55 -4.78 10.91
CA LYS A 106 -15.32 -3.35 11.20
C LYS A 106 -15.05 -2.47 9.97
N HIS A 107 -14.58 -3.06 8.87
CA HIS A 107 -14.07 -2.33 7.70
C HIS A 107 -14.92 -2.58 6.44
N GLY A 108 -15.75 -3.62 6.42
CA GLY A 108 -16.48 -4.00 5.21
C GLY A 108 -15.51 -4.22 4.05
N ASP A 109 -15.75 -3.54 2.94
CA ASP A 109 -14.91 -3.55 1.74
C ASP A 109 -13.86 -2.44 1.69
N GLU A 110 -13.72 -1.63 2.75
CA GLU A 110 -12.73 -0.56 2.77
C GLU A 110 -11.30 -1.14 2.79
N PRO A 111 -10.37 -0.58 1.99
CA PRO A 111 -8.97 -0.95 2.08
C PRO A 111 -8.42 -0.51 3.45
N TYR A 112 -7.53 -1.30 4.03
CA TYR A 112 -6.86 -0.92 5.28
C TYR A 112 -5.50 -1.61 5.45
N THR A 113 -4.63 -1.00 6.24
CA THR A 113 -3.36 -1.58 6.67
C THR A 113 -3.44 -2.01 8.12
N LEU A 114 -3.10 -3.26 8.41
CA LEU A 114 -3.00 -3.71 9.79
C LEU A 114 -1.70 -3.21 10.43
N GLN A 115 -1.79 -2.11 11.18
CA GLN A 115 -0.67 -1.51 11.91
C GLN A 115 -0.96 -1.49 13.42
N TYR A 116 -0.04 -2.06 14.21
CA TYR A 116 -0.07 -2.01 15.68
C TYR A 116 1.05 -1.15 16.29
N GLY A 117 1.97 -0.64 15.46
CA GLY A 117 3.13 0.14 15.89
C GLY A 117 2.91 1.64 15.75
N GLU A 118 3.67 2.40 16.54
CA GLU A 118 3.70 3.88 16.51
C GLU A 118 4.23 4.43 15.17
N CYS A 119 4.17 5.75 15.00
CA CYS A 119 4.65 6.44 13.79
C CYS A 119 6.08 6.00 13.39
N GLY A 120 6.30 5.72 12.11
CA GLY A 120 7.60 5.29 11.59
C GLY A 120 7.86 3.78 11.62
N ASN A 121 7.02 2.99 12.31
CA ASN A 121 7.14 1.52 12.35
C ASN A 121 6.39 0.87 11.18
N MET A 122 6.92 -0.23 10.65
CA MET A 122 6.28 -0.96 9.55
C MET A 122 4.95 -1.61 10.03
N GLY A 123 3.89 -1.49 9.22
CA GLY A 123 2.67 -2.28 9.36
C GLY A 123 2.90 -3.77 9.07
N LYS A 124 1.88 -4.60 9.28
CA LYS A 124 1.94 -6.05 9.02
C LYS A 124 1.58 -6.43 7.60
N TYR A 125 0.41 -6.01 7.13
CA TYR A 125 -0.08 -6.24 5.77
C TYR A 125 -1.12 -5.19 5.40
N ILE A 126 -1.34 -5.01 4.10
CA ILE A 126 -2.48 -4.32 3.50
C ILE A 126 -3.57 -5.35 3.22
N HIS A 127 -4.82 -5.02 3.48
CA HIS A 127 -5.98 -5.86 3.22
C HIS A 127 -6.89 -5.22 2.18
N PHE A 128 -7.21 -5.97 1.13
CA PHE A 128 -8.25 -5.63 0.17
C PHE A 128 -9.33 -6.72 0.15
N THR A 129 -10.57 -6.34 -0.14
CA THR A 129 -11.61 -7.32 -0.46
C THR A 129 -11.71 -7.55 -1.97
N PRO A 130 -12.23 -8.72 -2.40
CA PRO A 130 -12.57 -8.95 -3.80
C PRO A 130 -13.53 -7.88 -4.33
N ASN A 131 -14.49 -7.43 -3.53
CA ASN A 131 -15.46 -6.41 -3.93
C ASN A 131 -14.81 -5.05 -4.19
N PHE A 132 -13.87 -4.59 -3.35
CA PHE A 132 -13.11 -3.37 -3.60
C PHE A 132 -12.35 -3.45 -4.93
N LEU A 133 -11.72 -4.60 -5.18
CA LEU A 133 -10.91 -4.83 -6.38
C LEU A 133 -11.76 -4.97 -7.65
N VAL A 134 -13.01 -5.45 -7.55
CA VAL A 134 -13.87 -5.76 -8.70
C VAL A 134 -14.94 -4.69 -8.99
N ASN A 135 -15.41 -3.95 -7.99
CA ASN A 135 -16.53 -2.99 -8.12
C ASN A 135 -16.07 -1.56 -7.83
N ASP A 136 -16.53 -0.60 -8.63
CA ASP A 136 -16.03 0.78 -8.63
C ASP A 136 -16.68 1.72 -7.60
N TYR A 137 -17.61 1.22 -6.78
CA TYR A 137 -18.43 2.05 -5.88
C TYR A 137 -17.65 2.80 -4.78
N LEU A 138 -16.41 2.38 -4.49
CA LEU A 138 -15.52 3.04 -3.54
C LEU A 138 -14.53 4.02 -4.22
N ILE A 139 -14.50 4.12 -5.56
CA ILE A 139 -13.60 5.02 -6.29
C ILE A 139 -13.91 6.50 -6.03
N ASP A 140 -15.18 6.86 -5.86
CA ASP A 140 -15.57 8.25 -5.56
C ASP A 140 -15.11 8.71 -4.17
N VAL A 141 -14.86 7.76 -3.25
CA VAL A 141 -14.42 8.01 -1.87
C VAL A 141 -12.89 7.98 -1.76
N TYR A 142 -12.27 6.89 -2.20
CA TYR A 142 -10.83 6.62 -2.05
C TYR A 142 -9.98 7.07 -3.25
N GLY A 143 -10.61 7.49 -4.34
CA GLY A 143 -9.97 7.69 -5.63
C GLY A 143 -9.70 6.36 -6.35
N SER A 144 -8.85 6.41 -7.38
CA SER A 144 -8.46 5.22 -8.13
C SER A 144 -7.71 4.21 -7.25
N ARG A 145 -7.83 2.92 -7.59
CA ARG A 145 -7.27 1.82 -6.79
C ARG A 145 -5.76 1.95 -6.61
N GLY A 146 -5.02 2.46 -7.59
CA GLY A 146 -3.58 2.70 -7.45
C GLY A 146 -3.24 3.81 -6.45
N ARG A 147 -4.11 4.81 -6.27
CA ARG A 147 -3.94 5.84 -5.22
C ARG A 147 -4.23 5.29 -3.84
N ALA A 148 -5.35 4.56 -3.69
CA ALA A 148 -5.67 3.84 -2.46
C ALA A 148 -4.55 2.86 -2.07
N PHE A 149 -3.98 2.13 -3.03
CA PHE A 149 -2.84 1.25 -2.79
C PHE A 149 -1.60 2.02 -2.30
N VAL A 150 -1.29 3.20 -2.86
CA VAL A 150 -0.13 4.00 -2.40
C VAL A 150 -0.36 4.63 -1.03
N HIS A 151 -1.62 4.94 -0.68
CA HIS A 151 -2.03 5.35 0.66
C HIS A 151 -1.78 4.22 1.67
N GLU A 152 -2.34 3.02 1.43
CA GLU A 152 -2.06 1.84 2.25
C GLU A 152 -0.58 1.45 2.30
N TRP A 153 0.14 1.60 1.17
CA TRP A 153 1.58 1.38 1.14
C TRP A 153 2.35 2.34 2.05
N ALA A 154 1.87 3.56 2.24
CA ALA A 154 2.50 4.52 3.14
C ALA A 154 2.34 4.09 4.60
N HIS A 155 1.14 3.68 5.02
CA HIS A 155 0.88 3.09 6.33
C HIS A 155 1.78 1.85 6.52
N LEU A 156 1.75 0.91 5.58
CA LEU A 156 2.55 -0.30 5.66
C LEU A 156 4.05 0.00 5.77
N ARG A 157 4.59 0.83 4.88
CA ARG A 157 6.05 0.95 4.67
C ARG A 157 6.73 2.00 5.53
N TRP A 158 6.01 3.05 5.91
CA TRP A 158 6.54 4.19 6.66
C TRP A 158 5.81 4.42 7.99
N GLY A 159 4.75 3.67 8.29
CA GLY A 159 4.03 3.81 9.56
C GLY A 159 3.43 5.20 9.73
N VAL A 160 3.01 5.86 8.66
CA VAL A 160 2.19 7.08 8.78
C VAL A 160 0.81 6.71 9.26
N PHE A 161 0.07 7.69 9.77
CA PHE A 161 -1.34 7.55 10.16
C PHE A 161 -2.17 8.53 9.37
N ASP A 162 -3.48 8.27 9.29
CA ASP A 162 -4.42 9.25 8.80
C ASP A 162 -4.42 10.50 9.67
N GLU A 163 -4.46 11.67 9.03
CA GLU A 163 -4.57 12.96 9.72
C GLU A 163 -6.04 13.35 9.97
N TYR A 164 -6.97 12.41 9.83
CA TYR A 164 -8.39 12.64 10.08
C TYR A 164 -8.71 12.51 11.56
N ASP A 165 -9.29 13.57 12.10
CA ASP A 165 -10.10 13.47 13.30
C ASP A 165 -11.43 12.78 12.93
N ASN A 166 -11.59 11.53 13.35
CA ASN A 166 -12.84 10.77 13.17
C ASN A 166 -14.03 11.43 13.88
N GLU A 167 -13.80 12.33 14.84
CA GLU A 167 -14.82 13.14 15.50
C GLU A 167 -15.19 14.39 14.68
N ARG A 168 -14.37 14.78 13.69
CA ARG A 168 -14.53 16.00 12.85
C ARG A 168 -14.24 15.75 11.36
N PRO A 169 -15.08 14.98 10.64
CA PRO A 169 -14.87 14.62 9.23
C PRO A 169 -15.06 15.78 8.21
N PHE A 170 -15.39 17.00 8.66
CA PHE A 170 -15.63 18.15 7.80
C PHE A 170 -14.82 19.37 8.25
N TYR A 171 -14.33 20.15 7.29
CA TYR A 171 -13.67 21.43 7.53
C TYR A 171 -14.28 22.53 6.65
N ILE A 172 -14.24 23.77 7.14
CA ILE A 172 -14.69 24.95 6.39
C ILE A 172 -13.48 25.57 5.71
N THR A 173 -13.54 25.78 4.39
CA THR A 173 -12.46 26.46 3.66
C THR A 173 -12.46 27.97 3.94
N GLY A 174 -11.36 28.66 3.60
CA GLY A 174 -11.32 30.14 3.59
C GLY A 174 -12.32 30.80 2.62
N GLN A 175 -13.07 30.03 1.82
CA GLN A 175 -14.18 30.47 0.96
C GLN A 175 -15.55 30.18 1.60
N ASN A 176 -15.57 29.88 2.90
CA ASN A 176 -16.73 29.49 3.69
C ASN A 176 -17.52 28.28 3.15
N GLN A 177 -16.84 27.36 2.45
CA GLN A 177 -17.43 26.12 1.95
C GLN A 177 -17.11 24.95 2.87
N VAL A 178 -18.12 24.18 3.26
CA VAL A 178 -17.93 22.89 3.94
C VAL A 178 -17.34 21.90 2.93
N LYS A 179 -16.17 21.35 3.24
CA LYS A 179 -15.57 20.25 2.49
C LYS A 179 -15.36 19.06 3.44
N VAL A 180 -15.64 17.87 2.93
CA VAL A 180 -15.22 16.62 3.56
C VAL A 180 -13.70 16.59 3.55
N THR A 181 -13.09 16.20 4.66
CA THR A 181 -11.64 16.00 4.72
C THR A 181 -11.30 14.76 3.89
N ARG A 182 -10.73 14.94 2.70
CA ARG A 182 -10.50 13.85 1.72
C ARG A 182 -9.16 13.15 1.95
N TYR A 183 -9.16 11.82 1.88
CA TYR A 183 -8.01 10.87 2.01
C TYR A 183 -6.68 11.22 1.32
N LEU A 184 -6.67 12.19 0.40
CA LEU A 184 -5.64 12.36 -0.61
C LEU A 184 -4.64 13.52 -0.38
N ILE A 185 -4.94 14.45 0.52
CA ILE A 185 -4.24 15.77 0.51
C ILE A 185 -2.83 15.71 1.14
N ILE A 186 -2.63 14.99 2.25
CA ILE A 186 -1.35 15.07 2.98
C ILE A 186 -0.36 13.95 2.60
N LEU A 187 -0.82 12.86 1.97
CA LEU A 187 0.05 11.77 1.54
C LEU A 187 1.18 12.25 0.60
N LEU A 188 0.91 13.20 -0.30
CA LEU A 188 1.90 13.76 -1.22
C LEU A 188 2.99 14.59 -0.51
N PHE A 189 2.63 15.32 0.55
CA PHE A 189 3.59 16.05 1.38
C PHE A 189 4.45 15.08 2.20
N LEU A 190 3.84 14.10 2.87
CA LEU A 190 4.56 13.10 3.65
C LEU A 190 5.49 12.23 2.79
N ILE A 191 5.05 11.77 1.60
CA ILE A 191 5.90 11.01 0.66
C ILE A 191 7.16 11.81 0.30
N SER A 192 7.00 13.09 -0.01
CA SER A 192 8.12 13.96 -0.40
C SER A 192 9.10 14.19 0.76
N VAL A 193 8.57 14.49 1.95
CA VAL A 193 9.38 14.83 3.15
C VAL A 193 10.07 13.60 3.75
N LEU A 194 9.36 12.47 3.92
CA LEU A 194 9.92 11.25 4.51
C LEU A 194 11.05 10.64 3.65
N MET A 195 10.98 10.80 2.33
CA MET A 195 12.04 10.34 1.43
C MET A 195 13.33 11.16 1.50
N ASP A 196 13.28 12.45 1.85
CA ASP A 196 14.49 13.24 2.08
C ASP A 196 15.09 13.00 3.48
N PHE A 197 14.28 12.72 4.51
CA PHE A 197 14.80 12.31 5.82
C PHE A 197 15.66 11.03 5.75
N ARG A 198 15.30 10.05 4.90
CA ARG A 198 16.15 8.85 4.69
C ARG A 198 17.41 9.08 3.85
N LYS A 199 17.57 10.23 3.17
CA LYS A 199 18.85 10.61 2.53
C LYS A 199 19.87 11.13 3.53
N MET A 200 19.43 11.72 4.64
CA MET A 200 20.33 12.05 5.75
C MET A 200 20.59 10.78 6.57
N GLY A 201 21.80 10.24 6.46
CA GLY A 201 22.28 9.07 7.21
C GLY A 201 22.50 9.33 8.71
N LEU A 202 21.54 9.97 9.38
CA LEU A 202 21.53 10.21 10.81
C LEU A 202 20.77 9.08 11.50
N GLY A 203 21.51 8.11 12.02
CA GLY A 203 20.95 7.09 12.90
C GLY A 203 20.28 7.76 14.10
N ILE A 204 18.99 7.44 14.32
CA ILE A 204 18.21 7.96 15.44
C ILE A 204 18.80 7.40 16.74
N ARG A 205 19.73 8.13 17.34
CA ARG A 205 20.10 7.93 18.74
C ARG A 205 18.86 8.23 19.57
N LYS A 206 18.28 7.19 20.19
CA LYS A 206 17.25 7.36 21.23
C LYS A 206 17.81 8.23 22.35
N THR A 207 17.42 9.50 22.38
CA THR A 207 17.56 10.34 23.57
C THR A 207 16.20 10.44 24.24
N ASN A 208 16.03 9.69 25.33
CA ASN A 208 14.93 9.89 26.26
C ASN A 208 14.97 11.34 26.77
N LYS A 209 14.02 12.17 26.35
CA LYS A 209 13.30 13.11 27.24
C LYS A 209 12.12 13.76 26.54
N GLN A 210 11.04 13.84 27.31
CA GLN A 210 9.76 14.41 26.95
C GLN A 210 9.81 15.92 27.16
N THR A 211 9.70 16.70 26.09
CA THR A 211 9.42 18.15 26.14
C THR A 211 8.82 18.58 24.83
N TYR A 212 7.54 18.94 24.84
CA TYR A 212 6.92 19.68 23.74
C TYR A 212 7.45 21.12 23.74
N LEU A 213 7.75 21.65 22.56
CA LEU A 213 7.89 23.09 22.34
C LEU A 213 7.08 23.48 21.08
N PRO A 214 6.29 24.57 21.13
CA PRO A 214 5.44 24.95 20.01
C PRO A 214 6.26 25.65 18.92
N VAL A 215 6.17 25.15 17.68
CA VAL A 215 6.60 25.94 16.52
C VAL A 215 5.41 26.76 16.04
N LYS A 216 5.56 28.07 16.17
CA LYS A 216 4.60 29.09 15.72
C LYS A 216 4.48 29.01 14.18
N LEU A 217 3.33 28.59 13.64
CA LEU A 217 3.01 28.86 12.24
C LEU A 217 2.55 30.32 12.11
N GLU A 218 3.50 31.21 11.81
CA GLU A 218 3.16 32.51 11.23
C GLU A 218 3.26 32.44 9.70
N HIS A 219 2.17 32.86 9.05
CA HIS A 219 2.08 33.33 7.67
C HIS A 219 2.95 32.64 6.61
N PHE A 220 2.35 31.76 5.81
CA PHE A 220 2.40 31.93 4.36
C PHE A 220 0.99 31.72 3.76
N ILE A 221 0.67 32.59 2.79
CA ILE A 221 -0.61 32.73 2.09
C ILE A 221 -0.67 31.73 0.92
#